data_AF-A0A9X4QLM9-F1
#
_entry.id   AF-A0A9X4QLM9-F1
#
_cell.length_a   1.000
_cell.length_b   1.000
_cell.length_c   1.000
_cell.angle_alpha   90.00
_cell.angle_beta   90.00
_cell.angle_gamma   90.00
#
_symmetry.space_group_name_H-M   'P 1'
#
loop_
_entity.id
_entity.type
_entity.pdbx_description
1 polymer ?
#
loop_
_entity_poly.entity_id
_entity_poly.type
_entity_poly.pdbx_seq_one_letter_code
_entity_poly.pdbx_strand_id
1 'polypeptide(L)'
;MRPPDAGSYFQWIPFHFVTDIVRETGVKPGRPSTYPHLFGDRAVLQVAFNVLLTIPFGLFLRYYFRTHWIRCLLLSFGLSLSFETTQVTGIFGIFDYPYRLFDVDDLITNTAGGMLGYVAAEWFASRLPRIDRLDAEVDLTPPLILIPYAVGLFAMNVWLGMHLIRFVLGRRRVPFHDRWSGTRQVVR
;
A
#
# COMPACT_ATOMS: atom_id res chain seq x y z
N MET A 1 10.78 -20.85 17.10
CA MET A 1 9.49 -20.21 17.44
C MET A 1 8.42 -20.84 16.56
N ARG A 2 7.28 -21.26 17.12
CA ARG A 2 6.15 -21.73 16.30
C ARG A 2 5.60 -20.53 15.50
N PRO A 3 5.28 -20.68 14.20
CA PRO A 3 4.63 -19.61 13.46
C PRO A 3 3.27 -19.33 14.12
N PRO A 4 2.93 -18.06 14.40
CA PRO A 4 1.58 -17.67 14.80
C PRO A 4 0.51 -18.27 13.87
N ASP A 5 -0.68 -18.52 14.41
CA ASP A 5 -1.83 -19.02 13.65
C ASP A 5 -2.21 -18.05 12.52
N ALA A 6 -2.77 -18.56 11.42
CA ALA A 6 -3.09 -17.72 10.25
C ALA A 6 -3.98 -16.52 10.59
N GLY A 7 -4.91 -16.66 11.55
CA GLY A 7 -5.77 -15.56 12.03
C GLY A 7 -5.03 -14.46 12.79
N SER A 8 -3.79 -14.71 13.23
CA SER A 8 -2.95 -13.70 13.89
C SER A 8 -2.35 -12.70 12.90
N TYR A 9 -2.29 -13.01 11.60
CA TYR A 9 -1.62 -12.16 10.60
C TYR A 9 -2.51 -11.14 9.91
N PHE A 10 -3.82 -11.18 10.19
CA PHE A 10 -4.80 -10.36 9.50
C PHE A 10 -5.69 -9.62 10.50
N GLN A 11 -5.75 -8.30 10.33
CA GLN A 11 -6.71 -7.42 10.95
C GLN A 11 -7.80 -7.16 9.89
N TRP A 12 -9.06 -7.47 10.24
CA TRP A 12 -10.20 -7.33 9.32
C TRP A 12 -11.23 -6.28 9.75
N ILE A 13 -11.06 -5.66 10.92
CA ILE A 13 -12.07 -4.77 11.50
C ILE A 13 -11.85 -3.36 10.94
N PRO A 14 -12.73 -2.83 10.10
CA PRO A 14 -12.55 -1.48 9.58
C PRO A 14 -12.66 -0.43 10.70
N PHE A 15 -11.86 0.62 10.57
CA PHE A 15 -11.69 1.76 11.48
C PHE A 15 -11.23 1.38 12.89
N HIS A 16 -10.52 0.26 13.03
CA HIS A 16 -9.92 -0.16 14.30
C HIS A 16 -8.88 0.83 14.81
N PHE A 17 -8.13 1.49 13.92
CA PHE A 17 -7.17 2.53 14.28
C PHE A 17 -7.79 3.63 15.17
N VAL A 18 -9.09 3.94 15.02
CA VAL A 18 -9.78 4.93 15.87
C VAL A 18 -9.79 4.48 17.31
N THR A 19 -10.05 3.19 17.53
CA THR A 19 -10.05 2.61 18.87
C THR A 19 -8.65 2.56 19.46
N ASP A 20 -7.62 2.32 18.64
CA ASP A 20 -6.22 2.33 19.06
C ASP A 20 -5.79 3.74 19.46
N ILE A 21 -6.11 4.77 18.67
CA ILE A 21 -5.84 6.17 19.02
C ILE A 21 -6.52 6.54 20.35
N VAL A 22 -7.80 6.19 20.53
CA VAL A 22 -8.51 6.54 21.77
C VAL A 22 -7.90 5.83 22.98
N ARG A 23 -7.44 4.59 22.82
CA ARG A 23 -6.84 3.78 23.89
C ARG A 23 -5.41 4.19 24.22
N GLU A 24 -4.57 4.35 23.21
CA GLU A 24 -3.13 4.61 23.38
C GLU A 24 -2.87 6.07 23.75
N THR A 25 -3.58 7.00 23.12
CA THR A 25 -3.34 8.43 23.34
C THR A 25 -4.10 8.98 24.57
N GLY A 26 -5.16 8.29 25.02
CA GLY A 26 -5.96 8.67 26.19
C GLY A 26 -6.70 10.01 26.04
N VAL A 27 -6.91 10.45 24.80
CA VAL A 27 -7.51 11.74 24.46
C VAL A 27 -8.98 11.77 24.87
N LYS A 28 -9.38 12.83 25.58
CA LYS A 28 -10.76 13.03 26.03
C LYS A 28 -11.44 14.11 25.20
N PRO A 29 -12.55 13.79 24.49
CA PRO A 29 -13.38 14.80 23.85
C PRO A 29 -13.83 15.83 24.89
N GLY A 30 -13.43 17.09 24.75
CA GLY A 30 -13.75 18.16 25.70
C GLY A 30 -12.60 18.62 26.62
N ARG A 31 -11.40 18.04 26.51
CA ARG A 31 -10.18 18.57 27.16
C ARG A 31 -9.09 18.86 26.13
N PRO A 32 -9.04 20.09 25.56
CA PRO A 32 -8.12 20.44 24.48
C PRO A 32 -6.64 20.25 24.85
N SER A 33 -6.28 20.32 26.13
CA SER A 33 -4.93 20.09 26.63
C SER A 33 -4.41 18.66 26.37
N THR A 34 -5.28 17.71 26.03
CA THR A 34 -4.91 16.33 25.71
C THR A 34 -4.61 16.11 24.22
N TYR A 35 -5.02 17.02 23.34
CA TYR A 35 -4.88 16.87 21.89
C TYR A 35 -3.43 16.89 21.38
N PRO A 36 -2.47 17.59 22.01
CA PRO A 36 -1.08 17.53 21.57
C PRO A 36 -0.49 16.10 21.58
N HIS A 37 -1.03 15.19 22.38
CA HIS A 37 -0.58 13.80 22.42
C HIS A 37 -0.85 13.05 21.11
N LEU A 38 -1.80 13.50 20.28
CA LEU A 38 -2.12 12.88 18.99
C LEU A 38 -0.95 12.98 17.99
N PHE A 39 -0.12 14.02 18.07
CA PHE A 39 0.94 14.25 17.07
C PHE A 39 2.12 13.26 17.19
N GLY A 40 2.28 12.60 18.33
CA GLY A 40 3.34 11.61 18.56
C GLY A 40 2.84 10.17 18.62
N ASP A 41 1.53 9.97 18.52
CA ASP A 41 0.91 8.66 18.63
C ASP A 41 1.18 7.80 17.39
N ARG A 42 1.52 6.53 17.59
CA ARG A 42 1.91 5.63 16.50
C ARG A 42 0.75 5.35 15.55
N ALA A 43 -0.46 5.15 16.06
CA ALA A 43 -1.64 4.88 15.25
C ALA A 43 -2.04 6.11 14.42
N VAL A 44 -1.94 7.31 15.00
CA VAL A 44 -2.17 8.57 14.25
C VAL A 44 -1.13 8.74 13.13
N LEU A 45 0.16 8.61 13.46
CA LEU A 45 1.23 8.80 12.49
C LEU A 45 1.15 7.77 11.36
N GLN A 46 0.82 6.53 11.66
CA GLN A 46 0.60 5.48 10.65
C GLN A 46 -0.47 5.90 9.64
N VAL A 47 -1.67 6.28 10.11
CA VAL A 47 -2.76 6.70 9.22
C VAL A 47 -2.36 7.93 8.41
N ALA A 48 -1.71 8.90 9.04
CA ALA A 48 -1.24 10.11 8.36
C ALA A 48 -0.22 9.79 7.26
N PHE A 49 0.76 8.91 7.53
CA PHE A 49 1.78 8.54 6.57
C PHE A 49 1.25 7.67 5.43
N ASN A 50 0.32 6.76 5.69
CA ASN A 50 -0.36 5.99 4.65
C ASN A 50 -1.08 6.90 3.64
N VAL A 51 -1.87 7.84 4.17
CA VAL A 51 -2.55 8.85 3.35
C VAL A 51 -1.53 9.68 2.56
N LEU A 52 -0.49 10.19 3.24
CA LEU A 52 0.52 11.05 2.62
C LEU A 52 1.30 10.33 1.51
N LEU A 53 1.64 9.07 1.71
CA LEU A 53 2.39 8.24 0.77
C LEU A 53 1.69 8.10 -0.58
N THR A 54 0.36 8.06 -0.58
CA THR A 54 -0.47 7.75 -1.77
C THR A 54 -1.03 8.99 -2.47
N ILE A 55 -0.98 10.17 -1.84
CA ILE A 55 -1.39 11.45 -2.45
C ILE A 55 -0.66 11.73 -3.78
N PRO A 56 0.69 11.62 -3.89
CA PRO A 56 1.38 11.90 -5.14
C PRO A 56 0.92 11.01 -6.29
N PHE A 57 0.58 9.75 -6.00
CA PHE A 57 0.09 8.80 -7.00
C PHE A 57 -1.25 9.23 -7.59
N GLY A 58 -2.23 9.58 -6.75
CA GLY A 58 -3.53 10.08 -7.22
C GLY A 58 -3.43 11.41 -7.95
N LEU A 59 -2.56 12.29 -7.47
CA LEU A 59 -2.26 13.55 -8.14
C LEU A 59 -1.73 13.31 -9.55
N PHE A 60 -0.76 12.40 -9.70
CA PHE A 60 -0.18 12.05 -11.00
C PHE A 60 -1.19 11.40 -11.95
N LEU A 61 -2.02 10.47 -11.45
CA LEU A 61 -3.07 9.83 -12.24
C LEU A 61 -4.08 10.83 -12.81
N ARG A 62 -4.44 11.86 -12.03
CA ARG A 62 -5.37 12.89 -12.51
C ARG A 62 -4.67 13.91 -13.40
N TYR A 63 -3.52 14.42 -12.97
CA TYR A 63 -2.83 15.51 -13.64
C TYR A 63 -2.22 15.08 -14.98
N TYR A 64 -1.53 13.94 -15.02
CA TYR A 64 -0.85 13.45 -16.23
C TYR A 64 -1.79 12.62 -17.10
N PHE A 65 -2.39 11.56 -16.54
CA PHE A 65 -3.20 10.61 -17.32
C PHE A 65 -4.67 11.03 -17.48
N ARG A 66 -5.07 12.15 -16.88
CA ARG A 66 -6.46 12.67 -16.94
C ARG A 66 -7.51 11.61 -16.59
N THR A 67 -7.18 10.72 -15.66
CA THR A 67 -8.06 9.61 -15.29
C THR A 67 -9.39 10.11 -14.71
N HIS A 68 -10.43 9.31 -14.87
CA HIS A 68 -11.73 9.53 -14.22
C HIS A 68 -11.67 9.00 -12.77
N TRP A 69 -12.46 9.59 -11.87
CA TRP A 69 -12.40 9.28 -10.43
C TRP A 69 -12.54 7.79 -10.10
N ILE A 70 -13.42 7.05 -10.82
CA ILE A 70 -13.57 5.59 -10.63
C ILE A 70 -12.26 4.85 -10.95
N ARG A 71 -11.59 5.22 -12.04
CA ARG A 71 -10.31 4.58 -12.41
C ARG A 71 -9.24 4.90 -11.39
N CYS A 72 -9.18 6.15 -10.91
CA CYS A 72 -8.27 6.52 -9.84
C CYS A 72 -8.53 5.70 -8.57
N LEU A 73 -9.79 5.56 -8.17
CA LEU A 73 -10.19 4.78 -7.00
C LEU A 73 -9.72 3.32 -7.11
N LEU A 74 -10.01 2.67 -8.24
CA LEU A 74 -9.62 1.27 -8.47
C LEU A 74 -8.10 1.10 -8.51
N LEU A 75 -7.36 2.03 -9.12
CA LEU A 75 -5.91 1.99 -9.19
C LEU A 75 -5.27 2.27 -7.82
N SER A 76 -5.81 3.20 -7.04
CA SER A 76 -5.35 3.49 -5.67
C SER A 76 -5.64 2.33 -4.73
N PHE A 77 -6.79 1.69 -4.86
CA PHE A 77 -7.11 0.45 -4.15
C PHE A 77 -6.15 -0.68 -4.53
N GLY A 78 -5.90 -0.87 -5.83
CA GLY A 78 -4.94 -1.88 -6.30
C GLY A 78 -3.51 -1.63 -5.82
N LEU A 79 -3.06 -0.37 -5.84
CA LEU A 79 -1.78 0.04 -5.27
C LEU A 79 -1.73 -0.30 -3.78
N SER A 80 -2.75 0.10 -3.03
CA SER A 80 -2.82 -0.18 -1.60
C SER A 80 -2.84 -1.67 -1.29
N LEU A 81 -3.56 -2.48 -2.08
CA LEU A 81 -3.58 -3.93 -1.94
C LEU A 81 -2.20 -4.53 -2.20
N SER A 82 -1.44 -3.95 -3.13
CA SER A 82 -0.08 -4.41 -3.41
C SER A 82 0.88 -4.15 -2.25
N PHE A 83 0.74 -3.02 -1.54
CA PHE A 83 1.52 -2.74 -0.32
C PHE A 83 1.24 -3.77 0.78
N GLU A 84 -0.03 -4.01 1.09
CA GLU A 84 -0.42 -4.97 2.13
C GLU A 84 -0.01 -6.40 1.75
N THR A 85 -0.19 -6.78 0.48
CA THR A 85 0.26 -8.08 -0.02
C THR A 85 1.77 -8.25 0.11
N THR A 86 2.55 -7.21 -0.21
CA THR A 86 4.01 -7.26 -0.08
C THR A 86 4.43 -7.45 1.37
N GLN A 87 3.76 -6.77 2.31
CA GLN A 87 4.07 -6.86 3.75
C GLN A 87 3.73 -8.23 4.33
N VAL A 88 2.52 -8.74 4.06
CA VAL A 88 2.05 -10.02 4.61
C VAL A 88 2.80 -11.21 4.02
N THR A 89 3.32 -11.08 2.80
CA THR A 89 4.11 -12.14 2.15
C THR A 89 5.61 -12.06 2.47
N GLY A 90 6.07 -11.07 3.26
CA GLY A 90 7.49 -10.90 3.54
C GLY A 90 8.29 -10.60 2.27
N ILE A 91 7.80 -9.66 1.45
CA ILE A 91 8.30 -9.36 0.11
C ILE A 91 8.34 -10.64 -0.76
N PHE A 92 7.18 -11.28 -0.89
CA PHE A 92 6.99 -12.48 -1.73
C PHE A 92 7.88 -13.67 -1.34
N GLY A 93 8.18 -13.81 -0.05
CA GLY A 93 8.98 -14.90 0.50
C GLY A 93 10.49 -14.65 0.50
N ILE A 94 10.94 -13.41 0.30
CA ILE A 94 12.32 -13.01 0.63
C ILE A 94 12.55 -13.15 2.14
N PHE A 95 11.53 -12.81 2.93
CA PHE A 95 11.52 -13.02 4.38
C PHE A 95 10.61 -14.19 4.75
N ASP A 96 11.03 -14.98 5.76
CA ASP A 96 10.29 -16.16 6.22
C ASP A 96 9.01 -15.81 7.00
N TYR A 97 8.88 -14.55 7.43
CA TYR A 97 7.75 -14.05 8.20
C TYR A 97 7.24 -12.72 7.64
N PRO A 98 5.94 -12.40 7.85
CA PRO A 98 5.40 -11.09 7.54
C PRO A 98 6.19 -10.01 8.25
N TYR A 99 6.52 -8.94 7.54
CA TYR A 99 7.08 -7.74 8.18
C TYR A 99 6.04 -7.07 9.07
N ARG A 100 4.77 -7.10 8.62
CA ARG A 100 3.62 -6.53 9.30
C ARG A 100 2.37 -7.39 9.08
N LEU A 101 1.40 -7.23 9.97
CA LEU A 101 0.04 -7.75 9.83
C LEU A 101 -0.65 -7.05 8.65
N PHE A 102 -1.44 -7.80 7.89
CA PHE A 102 -2.32 -7.23 6.88
C PHE A 102 -3.42 -6.44 7.58
N ASP A 103 -3.57 -5.16 7.23
CA ASP A 103 -4.52 -4.25 7.89
C ASP A 103 -5.51 -3.64 6.88
N VAL A 104 -6.80 -3.91 7.09
CA VAL A 104 -7.87 -3.33 6.24
C VAL A 104 -7.92 -1.81 6.39
N ASP A 105 -7.51 -1.26 7.53
CA ASP A 105 -7.44 0.19 7.73
C ASP A 105 -6.33 0.81 6.90
N ASP A 106 -5.18 0.14 6.78
CA ASP A 106 -4.10 0.55 5.89
C ASP A 106 -4.58 0.54 4.43
N LEU A 107 -5.41 -0.44 4.05
CA LEU A 107 -6.02 -0.50 2.71
C LEU A 107 -6.94 0.70 2.43
N ILE A 108 -7.80 1.05 3.39
CA ILE A 108 -8.75 2.15 3.28
C ILE A 108 -8.02 3.50 3.26
N THR A 109 -7.07 3.70 4.17
CA THR A 109 -6.37 4.98 4.35
C THR A 109 -5.46 5.32 3.17
N ASN A 110 -4.72 4.35 2.64
CA ASN A 110 -3.94 4.49 1.40
C ASN A 110 -4.85 4.75 0.18
N THR A 111 -5.98 4.04 0.07
CA THR A 111 -6.95 4.31 -1.01
C THR A 111 -7.50 5.74 -0.91
N ALA A 112 -7.82 6.19 0.31
CA ALA A 112 -8.28 7.55 0.57
C ALA A 112 -7.21 8.60 0.22
N GLY A 113 -5.94 8.36 0.54
CA GLY A 113 -4.84 9.26 0.15
C GLY A 113 -4.70 9.41 -1.36
N GLY A 114 -4.84 8.32 -2.12
CA GLY A 114 -4.93 8.38 -3.58
C GLY A 114 -6.09 9.25 -4.08
N MET A 115 -7.28 9.12 -3.49
CA MET A 115 -8.42 9.97 -3.85
C MET A 115 -8.25 11.43 -3.42
N LEU A 116 -7.58 11.70 -2.29
CA LEU A 116 -7.22 13.05 -1.88
C LEU A 116 -6.24 13.69 -2.87
N GLY A 117 -5.26 12.91 -3.36
CA GLY A 117 -4.37 13.34 -4.44
C GLY A 117 -5.11 13.70 -5.73
N TYR A 118 -6.10 12.89 -6.11
CA TYR A 118 -6.98 13.17 -7.25
C TYR A 118 -7.71 14.51 -7.10
N VAL A 119 -8.35 14.73 -5.94
CA VAL A 119 -9.07 15.98 -5.65
C VAL A 119 -8.12 17.17 -5.60
N ALA A 120 -6.94 17.00 -5.01
CA ALA A 120 -5.90 18.02 -5.01
C ALA A 120 -5.49 18.39 -6.44
N ALA A 121 -5.28 17.41 -7.32
CA ALA A 121 -4.98 17.68 -8.72
C ALA A 121 -6.09 18.46 -9.43
N GLU A 122 -7.37 18.16 -9.20
CA GLU A 122 -8.47 18.95 -9.76
C GLU A 122 -8.42 20.41 -9.30
N TRP A 123 -8.11 20.63 -8.02
CA TRP A 123 -8.04 21.98 -7.45
C TRP A 123 -6.81 22.76 -7.97
N PHE A 124 -5.67 22.08 -8.12
CA PHE A 124 -4.42 22.67 -8.57
C PHE A 124 -4.22 22.68 -10.09
N ALA A 125 -5.00 21.93 -10.86
CA ALA A 125 -4.90 21.88 -12.33
C ALA A 125 -5.09 23.24 -12.99
N SER A 126 -5.80 24.17 -12.34
CA SER A 126 -5.93 25.56 -12.79
C SER A 126 -4.65 26.39 -12.61
N ARG A 127 -3.76 26.01 -11.69
CA ARG A 127 -2.51 26.71 -11.35
C ARG A 127 -1.25 26.02 -11.89
N LEU A 128 -1.33 24.73 -12.17
CA LEU A 128 -0.21 23.95 -12.69
C LEU A 128 -0.06 24.17 -14.21
N PRO A 129 1.18 24.12 -14.74
CA PRO A 129 1.43 24.21 -16.19
C PRO A 129 0.62 23.15 -16.95
N ARG A 130 0.12 23.48 -18.14
CA ARG A 130 -0.50 22.44 -18.97
C ARG A 130 0.56 21.44 -19.42
N ILE A 131 0.38 20.16 -19.07
CA ILE A 131 1.23 19.04 -19.49
C ILE A 131 1.43 19.03 -21.01
N ASP A 132 0.42 19.46 -21.78
CA ASP A 132 0.52 19.54 -23.25
C ASP A 132 1.69 20.42 -23.74
N ARG A 133 2.20 21.34 -22.92
CA ARG A 133 3.40 22.14 -23.22
C ARG A 133 4.70 21.42 -22.85
N LEU A 134 4.67 20.53 -21.85
CA LEU A 134 5.82 19.69 -21.47
C LEU A 134 6.02 18.59 -22.52
N ASP A 135 4.94 17.99 -22.99
CA ASP A 135 4.95 16.98 -24.05
C ASP A 135 5.30 17.57 -25.43
N ALA A 136 5.17 18.89 -25.63
CA ALA A 136 5.53 19.56 -26.88
C ALA A 136 7.05 19.73 -27.07
N GLU A 137 7.82 19.74 -25.97
CA GLU A 137 9.29 19.77 -25.99
C GLU A 137 9.91 18.37 -25.90
N VAL A 138 9.12 17.37 -25.49
CA VAL A 138 9.56 15.97 -25.41
C VAL A 138 8.98 15.22 -26.60
N ASP A 139 9.84 14.83 -27.55
CA ASP A 139 9.46 13.90 -28.61
C ASP A 139 9.14 12.52 -27.98
N LEU A 140 7.89 12.34 -27.54
CA LEU A 140 7.37 11.07 -27.04
C LEU A 140 7.12 10.13 -28.23
N THR A 141 8.17 9.72 -28.94
CA THR A 141 8.09 8.59 -29.87
C THR A 141 8.99 7.44 -29.43
N PRO A 142 8.56 6.16 -29.47
CA PRO A 142 7.25 5.61 -29.86
C PRO A 142 6.61 4.74 -28.74
N PRO A 143 5.41 4.15 -28.97
CA PRO A 143 4.84 3.02 -28.21
C PRO A 143 5.83 1.94 -27.70
N LEU A 144 7.02 1.87 -28.28
CA LEU A 144 8.12 0.99 -27.91
C LEU A 144 8.59 1.09 -26.44
N ILE A 145 8.41 2.21 -25.72
CA ILE A 145 8.79 2.32 -24.29
C ILE A 145 7.57 2.19 -23.37
N LEU A 146 6.43 2.74 -23.77
CA LEU A 146 5.20 2.69 -22.98
C LEU A 146 4.61 1.27 -22.94
N ILE A 147 4.67 0.53 -24.05
CA ILE A 147 4.19 -0.85 -24.12
C ILE A 147 4.98 -1.77 -23.18
N PRO A 148 6.33 -1.82 -23.16
CA PRO A 148 7.04 -2.65 -22.20
C PRO A 148 6.85 -2.18 -20.76
N TYR A 149 6.62 -0.89 -20.50
CA TYR A 149 6.27 -0.43 -19.15
C TYR A 149 4.88 -0.91 -18.72
N ALA A 150 3.88 -0.82 -19.61
CA ALA A 150 2.52 -1.31 -19.37
C ALA A 150 2.47 -2.84 -19.27
N VAL A 151 3.22 -3.55 -20.12
CA VAL A 151 3.41 -5.01 -20.07
C VAL A 151 4.18 -5.40 -18.82
N GLY A 152 5.17 -4.63 -18.40
CA GLY A 152 5.92 -4.83 -17.16
C GLY A 152 5.04 -4.65 -15.93
N LEU A 153 4.21 -3.60 -15.89
CA LEU A 153 3.20 -3.38 -14.85
C LEU A 153 2.15 -4.49 -14.86
N PHE A 154 1.65 -4.91 -16.03
CA PHE A 154 0.69 -6.00 -16.14
C PHE A 154 1.30 -7.34 -15.70
N ALA A 155 2.51 -7.65 -16.15
CA ALA A 155 3.27 -8.82 -15.76
C ALA A 155 3.59 -8.81 -14.26
N MET A 156 3.91 -7.64 -13.69
CA MET A 156 4.05 -7.48 -12.25
C MET A 156 2.73 -7.75 -11.53
N ASN A 157 1.59 -7.21 -11.98
CA ASN A 157 0.27 -7.51 -11.39
C ASN A 157 -0.10 -9.01 -11.50
N VAL A 158 0.20 -9.66 -12.63
CA VAL A 158 -0.01 -11.10 -12.82
C VAL A 158 0.95 -11.90 -11.94
N TRP A 159 2.21 -11.50 -11.82
CA TRP A 159 3.22 -12.12 -10.97
C TRP A 159 2.84 -12.00 -9.50
N LEU A 160 2.39 -10.82 -9.07
CA LEU A 160 1.83 -10.56 -7.73
C LEU A 160 0.62 -11.45 -7.46
N GLY A 161 -0.32 -11.52 -8.41
CA GLY A 161 -1.50 -12.40 -8.31
C GLY A 161 -1.12 -13.88 -8.25
N MET A 162 -0.15 -14.33 -9.05
CA MET A 162 0.37 -15.70 -9.02
C MET A 162 1.10 -16.02 -7.72
N HIS A 163 1.87 -15.08 -7.17
CA HIS A 163 2.53 -15.24 -5.88
C HIS A 163 1.53 -15.27 -4.74
N LEU A 164 0.49 -14.44 -4.79
CA LEU A 164 -0.63 -14.48 -3.85
C LEU A 164 -1.36 -15.84 -3.91
N ILE A 165 -1.66 -16.34 -5.11
CA ILE A 165 -2.28 -17.65 -5.32
C ILE A 165 -1.37 -18.77 -4.80
N ARG A 166 -0.07 -18.73 -5.12
CA ARG A 166 0.91 -19.70 -4.62
C ARG A 166 1.08 -19.65 -3.11
N PHE A 167 0.98 -18.48 -2.51
CA PHE A 167 1.02 -18.31 -1.06
C PHE A 167 -0.23 -18.89 -0.39
N VAL A 168 -1.41 -18.59 -0.94
CA VAL A 168 -2.71 -19.10 -0.44
C VAL A 168 -2.84 -20.62 -0.63
N LEU A 169 -2.34 -21.18 -1.73
CA LEU A 169 -2.46 -22.61 -2.06
C LEU A 169 -1.24 -23.44 -1.64
N GLY A 170 -0.11 -22.80 -1.31
CA GLY A 170 1.16 -23.44 -1.00
C GLY A 170 1.21 -24.01 0.41
N ARG A 171 0.78 -25.26 0.57
CA ARG A 171 0.74 -25.96 1.87
C ARG A 171 2.09 -26.37 2.48
N ARG A 172 3.25 -25.94 1.98
CA ARG A 172 4.55 -26.35 2.57
C ARG A 172 5.53 -25.19 2.69
N ARG A 173 5.75 -24.77 3.93
CA ARG A 173 6.78 -23.82 4.34
C ARG A 173 8.10 -24.60 4.49
N VAL A 174 8.99 -24.47 3.51
CA VAL A 174 10.42 -24.77 3.74
C VAL A 174 11.11 -23.41 3.80
N PRO A 175 11.64 -23.00 4.96
CA PRO A 175 12.33 -21.72 5.14
C PRO A 175 13.38 -21.48 4.06
N PHE A 176 13.53 -20.24 3.59
CA PHE A 176 14.50 -19.91 2.54
C PHE A 176 15.93 -20.24 2.98
N HIS A 177 16.24 -19.97 4.25
CA HIS A 177 17.54 -20.29 4.84
C HIS A 177 17.82 -21.80 4.83
N ASP A 178 16.82 -22.66 5.10
CA ASP A 178 16.98 -24.12 5.07
C ASP A 178 17.30 -24.65 3.66
N ARG A 179 16.95 -23.89 2.62
CA ARG A 179 17.24 -24.24 1.22
C ARG A 179 18.71 -24.01 0.86
N TRP A 180 19.38 -23.06 1.52
CA TRP A 180 20.77 -22.67 1.24
C TRP A 180 21.75 -23.14 2.33
N SER A 181 21.31 -23.37 3.56
CA SER A 181 22.18 -23.72 4.69
C SER A 181 22.44 -25.22 4.86
N GLY A 182 21.84 -26.08 4.02
CA GLY A 182 22.05 -27.54 4.03
C GLY A 182 21.70 -28.25 5.35
N THR A 183 21.13 -27.54 6.32
CA THR A 183 20.95 -28.01 7.70
C THR A 183 19.50 -28.42 7.90
N ARG A 184 19.21 -29.72 7.76
CA ARG A 184 17.95 -30.29 8.24
C ARG A 184 17.98 -30.27 9.77
N GLN A 185 17.42 -29.23 10.39
CA GLN A 185 17.11 -29.29 11.81
C GLN A 185 15.98 -30.31 11.99
N VAL A 186 16.31 -31.46 12.59
CA VAL A 186 15.36 -32.51 12.97
C VAL A 186 14.50 -31.95 14.10
N VAL A 187 13.30 -31.48 13.77
CA VAL A 187 12.33 -31.04 14.77
C VAL A 187 11.73 -32.28 15.45
N ARG A 188 12.04 -32.46 16.75
CA ARG A 188 11.26 -33.28 17.68
C ARG A 188 10.14 -32.46 18.29
#